data_AF-D3P227-F1
#
_entry.id   AF-D3P227-F1
#
_cell.length_a   1.000
_cell.length_b   1.000
_cell.length_c   1.000
_cell.angle_alpha   90.00
_cell.angle_beta   90.00
_cell.angle_gamma   90.00
#
_symmetry.space_group_name_H-M   'P 1'
#
loop_
_entity.id
_entity.type
_entity.pdbx_description
1 polymer ?
#
loop_
_entity_poly.entity_id
_entity_poly.type
_entity_poly.pdbx_seq_one_letter_code
_entity_poly.pdbx_strand_id
1 'polypeptide(L)'
;MTEDSMALADLLQKAGDSDFLRAVAETVLQMLMEADVEGQIGAGRHERSAERQTYRNGYRDRALDTRLGTLNLRIPKLRQGSYFPPFLEARKTSEKALVAVIQEAWIGGVSTRRVDELAQAMGLSGISKSTVSKLCRDIDERVNAFLDRPLEGDWPYLWLDATYLKHRAIQRRWMKFG
;
A
#
# COMPACT_ATOMS: atom_id res chain seq x y z
N MET A 1 -15.30 14.47 1.20
CA MET A 1 -14.52 13.28 1.62
C MET A 1 -14.08 12.46 0.41
N THR A 2 -14.99 11.88 -0.38
CA THR A 2 -14.63 11.18 -1.64
C THR A 2 -14.23 12.14 -2.76
N GLU A 3 -14.85 13.32 -2.84
CA GLU A 3 -14.52 14.33 -3.86
C GLU A 3 -13.11 14.91 -3.69
N ASP A 4 -12.69 15.20 -2.45
CA ASP A 4 -11.36 15.76 -2.17
C ASP A 4 -10.22 14.76 -2.42
N SER A 5 -10.46 13.48 -2.13
CA SER A 5 -9.52 12.38 -2.39
C SER A 5 -9.33 12.15 -3.90
N MET A 6 -10.43 12.25 -4.66
CA MET A 6 -10.36 12.16 -6.13
C MET A 6 -9.62 13.35 -6.75
N ALA A 7 -9.80 14.56 -6.23
CA ALA A 7 -9.11 15.75 -6.74
C ALA A 7 -7.59 15.67 -6.56
N LEU A 8 -7.11 15.15 -5.42
CA LEU A 8 -5.67 14.99 -5.17
C LEU A 8 -5.06 13.85 -5.99
N ALA A 9 -5.78 12.74 -6.18
CA ALA A 9 -5.34 11.66 -7.07
C ALA A 9 -5.20 12.14 -8.52
N ASP A 10 -6.12 13.00 -8.98
CA ASP A 10 -6.08 13.61 -10.30
C ASP A 10 -4.92 14.62 -10.45
N LEU A 11 -4.60 15.35 -9.37
CA LEU A 11 -3.44 16.25 -9.31
C LEU A 11 -2.10 15.50 -9.30
N LEU A 12 -1.99 14.39 -8.56
CA LEU A 12 -0.78 13.56 -8.53
C LEU A 12 -0.55 12.82 -9.85
N GLN A 13 -1.63 12.42 -10.54
CA GLN A 13 -1.55 11.92 -11.92
C GLN A 13 -1.01 12.98 -12.89
N LYS A 14 -1.39 14.25 -12.71
CA LYS A 14 -0.96 15.38 -13.56
C LYS A 14 0.46 15.86 -13.24
N ALA A 15 0.96 15.65 -12.03
CA ALA A 15 2.26 16.14 -11.58
C ALA A 15 3.48 15.28 -12.01
N GLY A 16 3.27 14.10 -12.61
CA GLY A 16 4.37 13.22 -13.03
C GLY A 16 4.84 12.20 -11.98
N ASP A 17 4.24 12.18 -10.78
CA ASP A 17 4.57 11.25 -9.70
C ASP A 17 3.72 9.96 -9.70
N SER A 18 3.04 9.67 -10.83
CA SER A 18 2.27 8.43 -11.01
C SER A 18 3.15 7.17 -10.85
N ASP A 19 4.42 7.26 -11.23
CA ASP A 19 5.41 6.19 -11.07
C ASP A 19 5.70 5.86 -9.60
N PHE A 20 5.74 6.87 -8.72
CA PHE A 20 5.92 6.66 -7.28
C PHE A 20 4.70 5.95 -6.69
N LEU A 21 3.50 6.46 -6.97
CA LEU A 21 2.26 5.83 -6.50
C LEU A 21 2.11 4.40 -7.03
N ARG A 22 2.51 4.16 -8.28
CA ARG A 22 2.56 2.83 -8.89
C ARG A 22 3.49 1.90 -8.10
N ALA A 23 4.71 2.33 -7.82
CA ALA A 23 5.70 1.55 -7.09
C ALA A 23 5.28 1.26 -5.63
N VAL A 24 4.64 2.22 -4.97
CA VAL A 24 4.06 2.03 -3.64
C VAL A 24 2.93 1.01 -3.69
N ALA A 25 1.99 1.15 -4.63
CA ALA A 25 0.87 0.23 -4.79
C ALA A 25 1.34 -1.21 -5.06
N GLU A 26 2.29 -1.41 -5.98
CA GLU A 26 2.90 -2.71 -6.26
C GLU A 26 3.46 -3.35 -4.98
N THR A 27 4.12 -2.55 -4.14
CA THR A 27 4.75 -3.05 -2.93
C THR A 27 3.73 -3.41 -1.86
N VAL A 28 2.74 -2.55 -1.63
CA VAL A 28 1.67 -2.83 -0.66
C VAL A 28 0.97 -4.12 -1.04
N LEU A 29 0.63 -4.29 -2.32
CA LEU A 29 0.00 -5.51 -2.81
C LEU A 29 0.91 -6.74 -2.69
N GLN A 30 2.20 -6.58 -2.96
CA GLN A 30 3.17 -7.65 -2.78
C GLN A 30 3.25 -8.11 -1.32
N MET A 31 3.31 -7.16 -0.39
CA MET A 31 3.37 -7.45 1.05
C MET A 31 2.07 -8.09 1.56
N LEU A 32 0.91 -7.63 1.09
CA LEU A 32 -0.37 -8.24 1.42
C LEU A 32 -0.45 -9.70 0.94
N MET A 33 0.03 -10.01 -0.27
CA MET A 33 0.10 -11.39 -0.76
C MET A 33 1.06 -12.25 0.06
N GLU A 34 2.22 -11.72 0.46
CA GLU A 34 3.17 -12.46 1.31
C GLU A 34 2.61 -12.75 2.70
N ALA A 35 1.89 -11.78 3.27
CA ALA A 35 1.21 -11.91 4.56
C ALA A 35 0.11 -12.98 4.54
N ASP A 36 -0.72 -12.97 3.51
CA ASP A 36 -1.78 -13.96 3.32
C ASP A 36 -1.19 -15.37 3.13
N VAL A 37 -0.15 -15.51 2.32
CA VAL A 37 0.58 -16.78 2.14
C VAL A 37 1.24 -17.26 3.43
N GLU A 38 1.80 -16.36 4.23
CA GLU A 38 2.34 -16.70 5.55
C GLU A 38 1.26 -17.28 6.48
N GLY A 39 0.07 -16.66 6.50
CA GLY A 39 -1.08 -17.16 7.26
C GLY A 39 -1.57 -18.53 6.78
N GLN A 40 -1.63 -18.75 5.46
CA GLN A 40 -2.03 -20.06 4.89
C GLN A 40 -0.98 -21.15 5.12
N ILE A 41 0.31 -20.81 5.06
CA ILE A 41 1.40 -21.77 5.31
C ILE A 41 1.52 -22.10 6.81
N GLY A 42 1.17 -21.16 7.70
CA GLY A 42 1.43 -21.25 9.14
C GLY A 42 2.90 -21.02 9.51
N ALA A 43 3.69 -20.41 8.62
CA ALA A 43 5.10 -20.14 8.86
C ALA A 43 5.65 -19.00 7.98
N GLY A 44 6.41 -18.12 8.61
CA GLY A 44 7.20 -17.08 7.97
C GLY A 44 8.27 -17.62 7.04
N ARG A 45 8.88 -16.71 6.29
CA ARG A 45 9.96 -17.04 5.36
C ARG A 45 11.18 -17.56 6.13
N HIS A 46 11.65 -18.75 5.80
CA HIS A 46 12.76 -19.44 6.47
C HIS A 46 12.55 -19.76 7.96
N GLU A 47 11.35 -19.55 8.50
CA GLU A 47 11.02 -19.88 9.87
C GLU A 47 11.02 -21.40 10.09
N ARG A 48 11.35 -21.88 11.29
CA ARG A 48 11.14 -23.27 11.66
C ARG A 48 9.88 -23.33 12.52
N SER A 49 8.78 -23.79 11.93
CA SER A 49 7.50 -23.98 12.63
C SER A 49 7.04 -25.42 12.45
N ALA A 50 6.54 -26.02 13.53
CA ALA A 50 5.91 -27.33 13.50
C ALA A 50 4.53 -27.28 12.82
N GLU A 51 3.91 -26.11 12.73
CA GLU A 51 2.59 -25.88 12.13
C GLU A 51 2.66 -25.65 10.60
N ARG A 52 3.87 -25.68 10.01
CA ARG A 52 4.07 -25.47 8.57
C ARG A 52 3.33 -26.52 7.74
N GLN A 53 2.42 -26.08 6.89
CA GLN A 53 1.66 -26.96 6.00
C GLN A 53 2.30 -27.15 4.61
N THR A 54 2.98 -26.14 4.08
CA THR A 54 3.59 -26.19 2.74
C THR A 54 4.80 -25.26 2.63
N TYR A 55 5.42 -25.19 1.45
CA TYR A 55 6.59 -24.36 1.18
C TYR A 55 6.32 -23.42 0.00
N ARG A 56 6.96 -22.25 0.00
CA ARG A 56 6.96 -21.33 -1.15
C ARG A 56 7.81 -21.91 -2.29
N ASN A 57 7.37 -21.72 -3.54
CA ASN A 57 8.03 -22.22 -4.75
C ASN A 57 8.18 -21.13 -5.83
N GLY A 58 8.77 -20.00 -5.44
CA GLY A 58 8.96 -18.85 -6.31
C GLY A 58 7.68 -18.07 -6.57
N TYR A 59 7.63 -17.40 -7.73
CA TYR A 59 6.59 -16.44 -8.09
C TYR A 59 6.05 -16.69 -9.51
N ARG A 60 4.85 -16.18 -9.79
CA ARG A 60 4.37 -15.92 -11.16
C ARG A 60 4.14 -14.43 -11.33
N ASP A 61 4.58 -13.90 -12.45
CA ASP A 61 4.34 -12.51 -12.78
C ASP A 61 2.92 -12.35 -13.34
N ARG A 62 2.26 -11.25 -12.97
CA ARG A 62 0.94 -10.90 -13.47
C ARG A 62 0.82 -9.38 -13.54
N ALA A 63 0.44 -8.90 -14.74
CA ALA A 63 0.06 -7.52 -14.94
C ALA A 63 -1.35 -7.24 -14.41
N LEU A 64 -1.51 -6.10 -13.75
CA LEU A 64 -2.77 -5.57 -13.26
C LEU A 64 -2.91 -4.12 -13.73
N ASP A 65 -3.85 -3.84 -14.62
CA ASP A 65 -4.13 -2.52 -15.16
C ASP A 65 -4.95 -1.70 -14.17
N THR A 66 -4.42 -0.53 -13.81
CA THR A 66 -5.06 0.37 -12.86
C THR A 66 -5.07 1.80 -13.36
N ARG A 67 -5.73 2.70 -12.62
CA ARG A 67 -5.70 4.14 -12.92
C ARG A 67 -4.30 4.73 -12.82
N LEU A 68 -3.40 4.14 -12.03
CA LEU A 68 -2.00 4.55 -11.90
C LEU A 68 -1.08 3.96 -12.99
N GLY A 69 -1.65 3.21 -13.95
CA GLY A 69 -0.91 2.41 -14.92
C GLY A 69 -0.92 0.92 -14.57
N THR A 70 -0.15 0.14 -15.34
CA THR A 70 -0.05 -1.31 -15.17
C THR A 70 0.92 -1.65 -14.03
N LEU A 71 0.40 -2.31 -12.99
CA LEU A 71 1.16 -2.85 -11.87
C LEU A 71 1.68 -4.24 -12.22
N ASN A 72 2.98 -4.48 -12.01
CA ASN A 72 3.62 -5.77 -12.21
C ASN A 72 3.68 -6.53 -10.88
N LEU A 73 2.69 -7.41 -10.65
CA LEU A 73 2.57 -8.17 -9.42
C LEU A 73 3.31 -9.52 -9.51
N ARG A 74 3.96 -9.92 -8.42
CA ARG A 74 4.64 -11.22 -8.30
C ARG A 74 3.86 -12.12 -7.35
N ILE A 75 2.89 -12.85 -7.89
CA ILE A 75 2.03 -13.70 -7.08
C ILE A 75 2.85 -14.89 -6.56
N PRO A 76 2.93 -15.12 -5.22
CA PRO A 76 3.67 -16.24 -4.67
C PRO A 76 3.09 -17.60 -5.12
N LYS A 77 3.97 -18.58 -5.33
CA LYS A 77 3.59 -19.97 -5.60
C LYS A 77 3.79 -20.83 -4.37
N LEU A 78 2.89 -21.78 -4.16
CA LEU A 78 3.04 -22.82 -3.16
C LEU A 78 3.56 -24.10 -3.83
N ARG A 79 4.34 -24.89 -3.08
CA ARG A 79 4.87 -26.18 -3.53
C ARG A 79 3.77 -27.24 -3.60
N GLN A 80 2.81 -27.17 -2.68
CA GLN A 80 1.59 -27.95 -2.66
C GLN A 80 0.40 -27.01 -2.47
N GLY A 81 -0.67 -27.23 -3.23
CA GLY A 81 -1.84 -26.34 -3.30
C GLY A 81 -1.69 -25.22 -4.35
N SER A 82 -2.73 -24.39 -4.46
CA SER A 82 -2.74 -23.23 -5.36
C SER A 82 -3.08 -21.97 -4.57
N TYR A 83 -2.24 -20.94 -4.71
CA TYR A 83 -2.51 -19.61 -4.17
C TYR A 83 -3.02 -18.66 -5.26
N PHE A 84 -4.16 -18.04 -4.98
CA PHE A 84 -4.71 -16.98 -5.81
C PHE A 84 -5.19 -15.85 -4.89
N PRO A 85 -4.65 -14.63 -5.03
CA PRO A 85 -5.03 -13.53 -4.16
C PRO A 85 -6.53 -13.21 -4.31
N PRO A 86 -7.27 -13.06 -3.20
CA PRO A 86 -8.73 -12.89 -3.23
C PRO A 86 -9.17 -11.57 -3.87
N PHE A 87 -8.31 -10.54 -3.81
CA PHE A 87 -8.57 -9.25 -4.42
C PHE A 87 -8.41 -9.22 -5.94
N LEU A 88 -7.81 -10.25 -6.54
CA LEU A 88 -7.75 -10.38 -7.98
C LEU A 88 -8.95 -11.17 -8.47
N GLU A 89 -9.53 -10.79 -9.60
CA GLU A 89 -10.48 -11.64 -10.31
C GLU A 89 -9.74 -12.58 -11.27
N ALA A 90 -10.17 -13.83 -11.42
CA ALA A 90 -9.62 -14.72 -12.43
C ALA A 90 -9.92 -14.15 -13.83
N ARG A 91 -8.86 -13.95 -14.63
CA ARG A 91 -8.89 -13.48 -16.05
C ARG A 91 -9.19 -12.00 -16.31
N LYS A 92 -9.46 -11.17 -15.29
CA LYS A 92 -9.48 -9.71 -15.48
C LYS A 92 -8.12 -9.09 -15.14
N THR A 93 -7.69 -8.13 -15.95
CA THR A 93 -6.50 -7.31 -15.69
C THR A 93 -6.88 -5.97 -15.07
N SER A 94 -8.10 -5.48 -15.25
CA SER A 94 -8.50 -4.16 -14.77
C SER A 94 -9.09 -4.18 -13.36
N GLU A 95 -8.66 -3.25 -12.52
CA GLU A 95 -9.27 -3.05 -11.21
C GLU A 95 -9.73 -1.60 -11.00
N LYS A 96 -11.02 -1.42 -10.68
CA LYS A 96 -11.62 -0.09 -10.49
C LYS A 96 -11.55 0.42 -9.05
N ALA A 97 -11.50 -0.48 -8.06
CA ALA A 97 -11.70 -0.12 -6.65
C ALA A 97 -10.41 -0.09 -5.82
N LEU A 98 -9.49 -1.04 -6.03
CA LEU A 98 -8.33 -1.24 -5.16
C LEU A 98 -7.38 -0.05 -5.06
N VAL A 99 -7.06 0.55 -6.21
CA VAL A 99 -6.11 1.67 -6.24
C VAL A 99 -6.68 2.91 -5.55
N ALA A 100 -7.99 3.15 -5.71
CA ALA A 100 -8.63 4.26 -5.00
C ALA A 100 -8.60 4.06 -3.48
N VAL A 101 -8.74 2.82 -3.01
CA VAL A 101 -8.70 2.49 -1.58
C VAL A 101 -7.27 2.60 -1.01
N ILE A 102 -6.25 2.17 -1.76
CA ILE A 102 -4.83 2.37 -1.40
C ILE A 102 -4.49 3.87 -1.39
N GLN A 103 -4.93 4.62 -2.39
CA GLN A 103 -4.77 6.07 -2.45
C GLN A 103 -5.45 6.77 -1.28
N GLU A 104 -6.68 6.40 -0.92
CA GLU A 104 -7.41 7.01 0.20
C GLU A 104 -6.78 6.68 1.56
N ALA A 105 -6.25 5.46 1.72
CA ALA A 105 -5.46 5.08 2.89
C ALA A 105 -4.14 5.86 3.00
N TRP A 106 -3.54 6.22 1.85
CA TRP A 106 -2.30 6.99 1.75
C TRP A 106 -2.53 8.49 1.98
N ILE A 107 -3.51 9.10 1.30
CA ILE A 107 -3.85 10.54 1.38
C ILE A 107 -4.33 10.94 2.78
N GLY A 108 -5.05 10.05 3.46
CA GLY A 108 -5.58 10.35 4.79
C GLY A 108 -4.62 10.09 5.95
N GLY A 109 -3.36 9.77 5.66
CA GLY A 109 -2.36 9.35 6.63
C GLY A 109 -2.46 7.85 6.93
N VAL A 110 -1.35 7.15 6.71
CA VAL A 110 -1.24 5.70 6.94
C VAL A 110 -1.41 5.44 8.44
N SER A 111 -2.59 5.00 8.83
CA SER A 111 -2.83 4.50 10.19
C SER A 111 -3.07 3.01 10.11
N THR A 112 -2.57 2.28 11.11
CA THR A 112 -2.77 0.82 11.23
C THR A 112 -4.23 0.42 11.06
N ARG A 113 -5.16 1.23 11.55
CA ARG A 113 -6.60 1.00 11.40
C ARG A 113 -7.08 1.09 9.94
N ARG A 114 -6.63 2.08 9.17
CA ARG A 114 -7.02 2.22 7.75
C ARG A 114 -6.47 1.09 6.90
N VAL A 115 -5.24 0.64 7.19
CA VAL A 115 -4.62 -0.48 6.48
C VAL A 115 -5.33 -1.80 6.81
N ASP A 116 -5.77 -1.99 8.06
CA ASP A 116 -6.59 -3.14 8.46
C ASP A 116 -7.98 -3.14 7.78
N GLU A 117 -8.64 -1.98 7.73
CA GLU A 117 -9.91 -1.81 6.98
C GLU A 117 -9.75 -2.10 5.49
N LEU A 118 -8.64 -1.66 4.89
CA LEU A 118 -8.28 -1.93 3.50
C LEU A 118 -8.07 -3.42 3.25
N ALA A 119 -7.32 -4.10 4.12
CA ALA A 119 -7.11 -5.55 4.03
C ALA A 119 -8.43 -6.32 4.11
N GLN A 120 -9.33 -5.94 5.03
CA GLN A 120 -10.64 -6.55 5.16
C GLN A 120 -11.52 -6.31 3.93
N ALA A 121 -11.55 -5.08 3.40
CA ALA A 121 -12.29 -4.74 2.19
C ALA A 121 -11.81 -5.52 0.95
N MET A 122 -10.55 -5.94 0.94
CA MET A 122 -9.92 -6.76 -0.10
C MET A 122 -10.14 -8.27 0.07
N GLY A 123 -10.92 -8.69 1.09
CA GLY A 123 -11.14 -10.11 1.39
C GLY A 123 -9.93 -10.81 2.00
N LEU A 124 -8.92 -10.06 2.43
CA LEU A 124 -7.76 -10.57 3.16
C LEU A 124 -8.10 -10.62 4.66
N SER A 125 -8.98 -11.56 5.03
CA SER A 125 -9.30 -11.82 6.43
C SER A 125 -8.15 -12.59 7.10
N GLY A 126 -7.64 -12.09 8.22
CA GLY A 126 -6.61 -12.78 9.01
C GLY A 126 -5.20 -12.18 8.96
N ILE A 127 -5.01 -11.00 8.34
CA ILE A 127 -3.74 -10.28 8.48
C ILE A 127 -3.57 -9.82 9.93
N SER A 128 -2.46 -10.22 10.56
CA SER A 128 -2.20 -9.88 11.96
C SER A 128 -1.90 -8.38 12.13
N LYS A 129 -2.20 -7.82 13.31
CA LYS A 129 -1.87 -6.43 13.66
C LYS A 129 -0.38 -6.12 13.51
N SER A 130 0.49 -7.10 13.80
CA SER A 130 1.94 -6.92 13.65
C SER A 130 2.33 -6.86 12.17
N THR A 131 1.66 -7.61 11.30
CA THR A 131 1.82 -7.52 9.85
C THR A 131 1.34 -6.18 9.30
N VAL A 132 0.18 -5.70 9.76
CA VAL A 132 -0.34 -4.36 9.42
C VAL A 132 0.63 -3.25 9.86
N SER A 133 1.22 -3.38 11.05
CA SER A 133 2.22 -2.41 11.54
C SER A 133 3.52 -2.44 10.74
N LYS A 134 3.99 -3.62 10.31
CA LYS A 134 5.13 -3.75 9.39
C LYS A 134 4.83 -3.09 8.05
N LEU A 135 3.65 -3.37 7.47
CA LEU A 135 3.14 -2.70 6.27
C LEU A 135 3.19 -1.17 6.38
N CYS A 136 2.67 -0.60 7.47
CA CYS A 136 2.70 0.85 7.66
C CYS A 136 4.13 1.41 7.67
N ARG A 137 5.04 0.75 8.39
CA ARG A 137 6.43 1.19 8.51
C ARG A 137 7.17 1.19 7.18
N ASP A 138 7.03 0.11 6.40
CA ASP A 138 7.70 0.00 5.10
C ASP A 138 7.18 1.05 4.11
N ILE A 139 5.89 1.41 4.22
CA ILE A 139 5.29 2.50 3.45
C ILE A 139 5.86 3.85 3.91
N ASP A 140 5.90 4.11 5.22
CA ASP A 140 6.43 5.34 5.79
C ASP A 140 7.89 5.58 5.38
N GLU A 141 8.73 4.53 5.40
CA GLU A 141 10.12 4.61 4.93
C GLU A 141 10.23 5.09 3.48
N ARG A 142 9.38 4.58 2.59
CA ARG A 142 9.37 4.98 1.17
C ARG A 142 8.85 6.39 0.96
N VAL A 143 7.85 6.79 1.73
CA VAL A 143 7.33 8.16 1.69
C VAL A 143 8.40 9.13 2.16
N ASN A 144 9.06 8.84 3.28
CA ASN A 144 10.14 9.69 3.78
C ASN A 144 11.30 9.74 2.78
N ALA A 145 11.69 8.62 2.17
CA ALA A 145 12.71 8.60 1.12
C ALA A 145 12.33 9.46 -0.10
N PHE A 146 11.05 9.54 -0.44
CA PHE A 146 10.56 10.41 -1.50
C PHE A 146 10.55 11.89 -1.09
N LEU A 147 10.11 12.20 0.14
CA LEU A 147 10.07 13.57 0.67
C LEU A 147 11.47 14.15 0.87
N ASP A 148 12.41 13.33 1.31
CA ASP A 148 13.80 13.72 1.58
C ASP A 148 14.70 13.63 0.32
N ARG A 149 14.13 13.30 -0.86
CA ARG A 149 14.91 13.17 -2.09
C ARG A 149 15.55 14.51 -2.46
N PRO A 150 16.85 14.56 -2.82
CA PRO A 150 17.44 15.78 -3.33
C PRO A 150 16.77 16.16 -4.66
N LEU A 151 16.41 17.43 -4.79
CA LEU A 151 15.92 17.99 -6.03
C LEU A 151 17.13 18.42 -6.87
N GLU A 152 17.54 17.54 -7.79
CA GLU A 152 18.63 17.81 -8.72
C GLU A 152 18.12 18.55 -9.97
N GLY A 153 18.93 19.47 -10.50
CA GLY A 153 18.63 20.21 -11.73
C GLY A 153 18.32 21.70 -11.53
N ASP A 154 18.30 22.44 -12.64
CA ASP A 154 17.94 23.86 -12.67
C ASP A 154 16.44 24.01 -12.88
N TRP A 155 15.76 24.64 -11.92
CA TRP A 155 14.31 24.84 -11.93
C TRP A 155 14.00 26.33 -12.15
N PRO A 156 13.86 26.79 -13.40
CA PRO A 156 13.65 28.22 -13.70
C PRO A 156 12.30 28.74 -13.19
N TYR A 157 11.34 27.84 -12.92
CA TYR A 157 10.01 28.18 -12.40
C TYR A 157 9.59 27.18 -11.32
N LEU A 158 8.91 27.69 -10.29
CA LEU A 158 8.30 26.90 -9.21
C LEU A 158 6.83 27.29 -9.07
N TRP A 159 5.94 26.32 -9.17
CA TRP A 159 4.53 26.50 -8.83
C TRP A 159 4.26 25.99 -7.42
N LEU A 160 3.61 26.83 -6.63
CA LEU A 160 3.14 26.48 -5.30
C LEU A 160 1.62 26.42 -5.34
N ASP A 161 1.07 25.34 -4.80
CA ASP A 161 -0.36 25.19 -4.59
C ASP A 161 -0.63 24.90 -3.11
N ALA A 162 -1.80 25.28 -2.63
CA ALA A 162 -2.20 25.11 -1.24
C ALA A 162 -3.63 24.56 -1.17
N THR A 163 -3.77 23.37 -0.59
CA THR A 163 -5.07 22.77 -0.31
C THR A 163 -5.39 22.88 1.19
N TYR A 164 -6.55 23.45 1.52
CA TYR A 164 -7.01 23.54 2.91
C TYR A 164 -7.74 22.26 3.32
N LEU A 165 -7.09 21.46 4.18
CA LEU A 165 -7.68 20.26 4.74
C LEU A 165 -8.13 20.51 6.18
N LYS A 166 -9.40 20.20 6.50
CA LYS A 166 -9.88 20.19 7.89
C LYS A 166 -9.23 19.04 8.66
N HIS A 167 -8.27 19.35 9.52
CA HIS A 167 -7.67 18.39 10.44
C HIS A 167 -7.98 18.74 11.90
N ARG A 168 -8.16 17.72 12.74
CA ARG A 168 -8.35 17.89 14.19
C ARG A 168 -6.98 17.83 14.87
N ALA A 169 -6.34 18.99 15.05
CA ALA A 169 -5.10 19.06 15.82
C ALA A 169 -5.38 18.80 17.32
N ILE A 170 -4.65 17.86 17.92
CA ILE A 170 -4.63 17.71 19.39
C ILE A 170 -3.84 18.89 19.93
N GLN A 171 -4.55 19.87 20.46
CA GLN A 171 -3.95 21.00 21.16
C GLN A 171 -3.36 20.49 22.47
N ARG A 172 -2.07 20.12 22.46
CA ARG A 172 -1.31 19.91 23.70
C ARG A 172 -1.22 21.25 24.41
N ARG A 173 -2.05 21.42 25.44
CA ARG A 173 -1.98 22.53 26.39
C ARG A 173 -0.61 22.49 27.04
N TRP A 174 0.29 23.38 26.62
CA TRP A 174 1.55 23.61 27.31
C TRP A 174 1.21 23.98 28.76
N MET A 175 1.61 23.13 29.71
CA MET A 175 1.66 23.50 31.11
C MET A 175 2.62 24.68 31.23
N LYS A 176 2.07 25.86 31.55
CA LYS A 176 2.87 26.99 32.02
C LYS A 176 3.49 26.55 33.35
N PHE A 177 4.79 26.31 33.35
CA PHE A 177 5.59 26.51 34.56
C PHE A 177 5.85 28.01 34.69
N GLY A 178 5.41 28.56 35.82
CA GLY A 178 5.56 29.95 36.22
C GLY A 178 4.97 30.09 37.61
#